data_AF-A0A9W8R2B7-F1
#
_entry.id   AF-A0A9W8R2B7-F1
#
_cell.length_a   1.000
_cell.length_b   1.000
_cell.length_c   1.000
_cell.angle_alpha   90.00
_cell.angle_beta   90.00
_cell.angle_gamma   90.00
#
_symmetry.space_group_name_H-M   'P 1'
#
loop_
_entity.id
_entity.type
_entity.pdbx_description
1 polymer ?
#
loop_
_entity_poly.entity_id
_entity_poly.type
_entity_poly.pdbx_seq_one_letter_code
_entity_poly.pdbx_strand_id
1 'polypeptide(L)'
;MAKITIVGSGIIGLAIASQLSRHHEVTVIARDFPGDKPSIKWASPWAGANFVAGGCSSARERRMQMDAFTELWRLAIRHPESSVKRLPMEEFYDNERSDDDFWFKDFIPGVGKAFRKMFKDADHWDSFASYPRINYQKESGAG
;
A
#
# COMPACT_ATOMS: atom_id res chain seq x y z
N MET A 1 32.32 -5.36 6.86
CA MET A 1 31.07 -6.02 7.33
C MET A 1 30.76 -5.48 8.71
N ALA A 2 29.52 -5.05 8.97
CA ALA A 2 29.13 -4.40 10.23
C ALA A 2 28.07 -5.23 10.95
N LYS A 3 28.00 -5.09 12.28
CA LYS A 3 26.92 -5.64 13.12
C LYS A 3 25.88 -4.56 13.34
N ILE A 4 24.64 -4.79 12.89
CA ILE A 4 23.57 -3.79 12.87
C ILE A 4 22.37 -4.33 13.64
N THR A 5 21.93 -3.59 14.66
CA THR A 5 20.72 -3.89 15.40
C THR A 5 19.58 -3.01 14.90
N ILE A 6 18.47 -3.62 14.50
CA ILE A 6 17.23 -2.94 14.10
C ILE A 6 16.22 -3.13 15.22
N VAL A 7 15.64 -2.03 15.69
CA VAL A 7 14.58 -2.04 16.70
C VAL A 7 13.22 -1.94 16.00
N GLY A 8 12.45 -3.02 16.06
CA GLY A 8 11.12 -3.13 15.47
C GLY A 8 11.04 -4.05 14.24
N SER A 9 9.96 -4.81 14.19
CA SER A 9 9.65 -5.83 13.17
C SER A 9 8.45 -5.43 12.29
N GLY A 10 8.09 -4.15 12.28
CA GLY A 10 7.13 -3.63 11.31
C GLY A 10 7.70 -3.63 9.89
N ILE A 11 6.88 -3.27 8.90
CA ILE A 11 7.29 -3.25 7.49
C ILE A 11 8.57 -2.44 7.26
N ILE A 12 8.72 -1.29 7.93
CA ILE A 12 9.93 -0.45 7.81
C ILE A 12 11.16 -1.22 8.31
N GLY A 13 11.08 -1.80 9.52
CA GLY A 13 12.21 -2.53 10.13
C GLY A 13 12.59 -3.78 9.34
N LEU A 14 11.61 -4.59 8.93
CA LEU A 14 11.86 -5.80 8.15
C LEU A 14 12.33 -5.52 6.72
N ALA A 15 11.85 -4.45 6.08
CA ALA A 15 12.35 -4.03 4.77
C ALA A 15 13.82 -3.59 4.85
N ILE A 16 14.19 -2.79 5.86
CA ILE A 16 15.58 -2.41 6.11
C ILE A 16 16.43 -3.65 6.39
N ALA A 17 15.97 -4.56 7.26
CA ALA A 17 16.67 -5.79 7.59
C ALA A 17 16.92 -6.65 6.36
N SER A 18 15.92 -6.79 5.48
CA SER A 18 16.01 -7.55 4.22
C SER A 18 17.07 -6.99 3.27
N GLN A 19 17.23 -5.67 3.19
CA GLN A 19 18.26 -5.07 2.33
C GLN A 19 19.65 -5.15 2.95
N LEU A 20 19.78 -4.85 4.25
CA LEU A 20 21.09 -4.80 4.92
C LEU A 20 21.70 -6.19 5.14
N SER A 21 20.89 -7.23 5.34
CA SER A 21 21.37 -8.60 5.59
C SER A 21 22.16 -9.20 4.41
N ARG A 22 22.09 -8.60 3.23
CA ARG A 22 22.87 -8.99 2.04
C ARG A 22 24.36 -8.71 2.19
N HIS A 23 24.73 -7.78 3.07
CA HIS A 23 26.12 -7.29 3.22
C HIS A 23 26.57 -7.12 4.68
N HIS A 24 25.66 -7.27 5.64
CA HIS A 24 25.89 -7.02 7.06
C HIS A 24 25.28 -8.13 7.93
N GLU A 25 25.80 -8.27 9.15
CA GLU A 25 25.19 -9.10 10.18
C GLU A 25 24.09 -8.27 10.84
N VAL A 26 22.83 -8.70 10.67
CA VAL A 26 21.65 -7.95 11.14
C VAL A 26 20.96 -8.72 12.25
N THR A 27 20.69 -8.04 13.37
CA THR A 27 19.82 -8.54 14.44
C THR A 27 18.57 -7.66 14.53
N VAL A 28 17.39 -8.27 14.48
CA VAL A 28 16.12 -7.56 14.71
C VAL A 28 15.65 -7.84 16.13
N ILE A 29 15.42 -6.79 16.92
CA ILE A 29 14.86 -6.88 18.26
C ILE A 29 13.52 -6.14 18.26
N ALA A 30 12.44 -6.83 18.61
CA ALA A 30 11.10 -6.25 18.62
C ALA A 30 10.23 -6.87 19.72
N ARG A 31 9.17 -6.15 20.12
CA ARG A 31 8.17 -6.66 21.06
C ARG A 31 7.26 -7.71 20.43
N ASP A 32 6.80 -7.44 19.21
CA ASP A 32 5.91 -8.31 18.43
C ASP A 32 6.63 -8.73 17.14
N PHE A 33 6.27 -9.86 16.55
CA PHE A 33 6.80 -10.38 15.29
C PHE A 33 5.68 -10.91 14.39
N PRO A 34 5.92 -11.05 13.06
CA PRO A 34 5.06 -11.83 12.18
C PRO A 34 4.74 -13.21 12.76
N GLY A 35 3.44 -13.50 12.92
CA GLY A 35 2.94 -14.73 13.53
C GLY A 35 2.47 -14.58 14.97
N ASP A 36 2.86 -13.51 15.67
CA ASP A 36 2.37 -13.24 17.02
C ASP A 36 0.88 -12.84 17.01
N LYS A 37 0.25 -12.91 18.20
CA LYS A 37 -1.11 -12.41 18.39
C LYS A 37 -1.18 -10.93 18.02
N PRO A 38 -2.15 -10.51 17.19
CA PRO A 38 -2.30 -9.12 16.81
C PRO A 38 -2.41 -8.20 18.02
N SER A 39 -1.71 -7.08 17.96
CA SER A 39 -1.63 -6.08 19.02
C SER A 39 -1.89 -4.70 18.43
N ILE A 40 -2.70 -3.89 19.09
CA ILE A 40 -2.95 -2.49 18.67
C ILE A 40 -1.69 -1.63 18.71
N LYS A 41 -0.65 -2.08 19.43
CA LYS A 41 0.63 -1.38 19.53
C LYS A 41 1.58 -1.75 18.37
N TRP A 42 1.16 -2.61 17.44
CA TRP A 42 1.94 -3.03 16.28
C TRP A 42 1.12 -2.82 15.00
N ALA A 43 1.42 -1.74 14.28
CA ALA A 43 0.54 -1.26 13.21
C ALA A 43 0.55 -2.14 11.94
N SER A 44 1.69 -2.76 11.62
CA SER A 44 1.88 -3.39 10.30
C SER A 44 0.86 -4.48 9.93
N PRO A 45 0.44 -5.39 10.83
CA PRO A 45 -0.58 -6.40 10.50
C PRO A 45 -1.97 -5.84 10.23
N TRP A 46 -2.26 -4.61 10.68
CA TRP A 46 -3.57 -3.98 10.50
C TRP A 46 -3.70 -3.23 9.18
N ALA A 47 -2.61 -3.10 8.42
CA ALA A 47 -2.68 -2.56 7.07
C ALA A 47 -3.36 -3.57 6.13
N GLY A 48 -4.30 -3.12 5.29
CA GLY A 48 -4.80 -3.95 4.18
C GLY A 48 -3.74 -4.16 3.09
N ALA A 49 -2.95 -3.10 2.89
CA ALA A 49 -1.80 -2.92 2.02
C ALA A 49 -2.04 -3.11 0.51
N ASN A 50 -2.21 -1.99 -0.18
CA ASN A 50 -1.93 -1.82 -1.60
C ASN A 50 -0.84 -0.75 -1.78
N PHE A 51 -0.28 -0.65 -2.99
CA PHE A 51 0.59 0.46 -3.34
C PHE A 51 -0.23 1.50 -4.12
N VAL A 52 -0.34 2.70 -3.55
CA VAL A 52 -0.98 3.87 -4.17
C VAL A 52 0.07 4.98 -4.24
N ALA A 53 0.41 5.41 -5.46
CA ALA A 53 1.34 6.52 -5.65
C ALA A 53 0.60 7.86 -5.53
N GLY A 54 1.25 8.85 -4.95
CA GLY A 54 0.67 10.18 -4.80
C GLY A 54 1.12 10.90 -3.54
N GLY A 55 0.62 12.13 -3.35
CA GLY A 55 0.81 12.90 -2.11
C GLY A 55 2.27 13.28 -1.80
N CYS A 56 3.17 13.29 -2.78
CA CYS A 56 4.56 13.67 -2.57
C CYS A 56 4.75 15.18 -2.62
N SER A 57 5.31 15.73 -1.55
CA SER A 57 5.71 17.14 -1.40
C SER A 57 7.13 17.41 -1.92
N SER A 58 7.94 16.37 -2.16
CA SER A 58 9.33 16.51 -2.57
C SER A 58 9.81 15.43 -3.55
N ALA A 59 10.87 15.73 -4.29
CA ALA A 59 11.53 14.75 -5.16
C ALA A 59 12.08 13.53 -4.40
N ARG A 60 12.45 13.72 -3.12
CA ARG A 60 12.87 12.63 -2.24
C ARG A 60 11.73 11.65 -1.97
N GLU A 61 10.53 12.16 -1.68
CA GLU A 61 9.34 11.32 -1.46
C GLU A 61 8.95 10.56 -2.72
N ARG A 62 8.97 11.24 -3.87
CA ARG A 62 8.72 10.60 -5.17
C ARG A 62 9.69 9.44 -5.40
N ARG A 63 10.98 9.67 -5.16
CA ARG A 63 12.02 8.63 -5.26
C ARG A 63 11.75 7.46 -4.31
N MET A 64 11.42 7.73 -3.05
CA MET A 64 11.10 6.66 -2.08
C MET A 64 9.91 5.80 -2.54
N GLN A 65 8.85 6.40 -3.09
CA GLN A 65 7.73 5.65 -3.63
C GLN A 65 8.11 4.83 -4.87
N MET A 66 8.92 5.39 -5.78
CA MET A 66 9.41 4.67 -6.96
C MET A 66 10.29 3.47 -6.59
N ASP A 67 11.22 3.64 -5.64
CA ASP A 67 12.11 2.58 -5.17
C ASP A 67 11.29 1.47 -4.49
N ALA A 68 10.31 1.85 -3.65
CA ALA A 68 9.41 0.89 -3.01
C ALA A 68 8.58 0.10 -4.03
N PHE A 69 7.98 0.77 -5.02
CA PHE A 69 7.24 0.10 -6.09
C PHE A 69 8.12 -0.85 -6.89
N THR A 70 9.34 -0.44 -7.23
CA THR A 70 10.29 -1.28 -7.97
C THR A 70 10.51 -2.61 -7.24
N GLU A 71 10.73 -2.57 -5.93
CA GLU A 71 10.94 -3.78 -5.15
C GLU A 71 9.66 -4.61 -5.00
N LEU A 72 8.50 -3.99 -4.76
CA LEU A 72 7.22 -4.71 -4.72
C LEU A 72 6.92 -5.41 -6.06
N TRP A 73 7.15 -4.71 -7.17
CA TRP A 73 6.98 -5.26 -8.51
C TRP A 73 7.95 -6.40 -8.79
N ARG A 74 9.22 -6.25 -8.37
CA ARG A 74 10.23 -7.31 -8.44
C ARG A 74 9.82 -8.54 -7.64
N LEU A 75 9.33 -8.38 -6.41
CA LEU A 75 8.83 -9.48 -5.57
C LEU A 75 7.67 -10.19 -6.26
N ALA A 76 6.69 -9.44 -6.76
CA ALA A 76 5.52 -10.03 -7.42
C ALA A 76 5.86 -10.86 -8.68
N ILE A 77 6.93 -10.52 -9.39
CA ILE A 77 7.35 -11.22 -10.61
C ILE A 77 8.36 -12.34 -10.33
N ARG A 78 9.39 -12.06 -9.53
CA ARG A 78 10.53 -12.96 -9.34
C ARG A 78 10.38 -13.91 -8.16
N HIS A 79 9.47 -13.60 -7.24
CA HIS A 79 9.25 -14.35 -6.00
C HIS A 79 7.77 -14.71 -5.87
N PRO A 80 7.25 -15.63 -6.69
CA PRO A 80 5.83 -16.03 -6.64
C PRO A 80 5.42 -16.62 -5.27
N GLU A 81 6.37 -17.14 -4.50
CA GLU A 81 6.21 -17.57 -3.11
C GLU A 81 5.93 -16.41 -2.14
N SER A 82 6.28 -15.18 -2.51
CA SER A 82 5.92 -14.00 -1.73
C SER A 82 4.41 -13.74 -1.78
N SER A 83 3.91 -13.03 -0.76
CA SER A 83 2.50 -12.62 -0.68
C SER A 83 2.16 -11.42 -1.58
N VAL A 84 3.14 -10.79 -2.23
CA VAL A 84 2.92 -9.62 -3.08
C VAL A 84 2.40 -10.07 -4.45
N LYS A 85 1.28 -9.51 -4.90
CA LYS A 85 0.60 -9.84 -6.16
C LYS A 85 0.28 -8.58 -6.96
N ARG A 86 0.24 -8.72 -8.30
CA ARG A 86 -0.21 -7.66 -9.21
C ARG A 86 -1.70 -7.82 -9.48
N LEU A 87 -2.47 -6.78 -9.21
CA LEU A 87 -3.90 -6.72 -9.47
C LEU A 87 -4.21 -5.42 -10.22
N PRO A 88 -5.17 -5.41 -11.17
CA PRO A 88 -5.73 -4.18 -11.69
C PRO A 88 -6.32 -3.34 -10.55
N MET A 89 -6.13 -2.02 -10.62
CA MET A 89 -6.64 -1.08 -9.64
C MET A 89 -7.30 0.09 -10.38
N GLU A 90 -8.48 0.48 -9.92
CA GLU A 90 -9.20 1.66 -10.38
C GLU A 90 -9.33 2.62 -9.20
N GLU A 91 -8.95 3.89 -9.40
CA GLU A 91 -9.08 4.94 -8.40
C GLU A 91 -10.08 5.99 -8.90
N PHE A 92 -11.00 6.37 -8.02
CA PHE A 92 -12.00 7.40 -8.26
C PHE A 92 -11.62 8.65 -7.46
N TYR A 93 -11.78 9.81 -8.06
CA TYR A 93 -11.50 11.10 -7.43
C TYR A 93 -12.72 12.00 -7.56
N ASP A 94 -13.04 12.74 -6.49
CA ASP A 94 -14.16 13.68 -6.47
C ASP A 94 -13.90 14.92 -7.34
N ASN A 95 -12.62 15.27 -7.51
CA ASN A 95 -12.18 16.41 -8.30
C ASN A 95 -11.57 15.96 -9.63
N GLU A 96 -11.72 16.79 -10.66
CA GLU A 96 -10.97 16.63 -11.90
C GLU A 96 -9.48 16.63 -11.60
N ARG A 97 -8.76 15.68 -12.23
CA ARG A 97 -7.31 15.59 -12.18
C ARG A 97 -6.74 15.71 -13.58
N SER A 98 -5.62 16.40 -13.65
CA SER A 98 -4.82 16.58 -14.83
C SER A 98 -3.71 15.53 -14.90
N ASP A 99 -3.12 15.42 -16.07
CA ASP A 99 -1.95 14.60 -16.33
C ASP A 99 -0.73 14.93 -15.45
N ASP A 100 -0.67 16.15 -14.91
CA ASP A 100 0.41 16.61 -14.03
C ASP A 100 0.24 16.11 -12.59
N ASP A 101 -0.99 15.76 -12.19
CA ASP A 101 -1.28 15.17 -10.89
C ASP A 101 -0.72 13.74 -10.78
N PHE A 102 -0.47 13.09 -11.92
CA PHE A 102 0.04 11.73 -12.03
C PHE A 102 1.53 11.72 -12.38
N TRP A 103 2.35 12.34 -11.53
CA TRP A 103 3.82 12.38 -11.68
C TRP A 103 4.46 10.99 -11.87
N PHE A 104 3.77 9.92 -11.49
CA PHE A 104 4.19 8.53 -11.57
C PHE A 104 3.72 7.79 -12.85
N LYS A 105 2.99 8.45 -13.75
CA LYS A 105 2.34 7.82 -14.92
C LYS A 105 3.29 7.09 -15.86
N ASP A 106 4.50 7.61 -16.01
CA ASP A 106 5.51 7.03 -16.91
C ASP A 106 6.21 5.79 -16.31
N PHE A 107 6.07 5.60 -15.00
CA PHE A 107 6.79 4.57 -14.25
C PHE A 107 5.88 3.42 -13.81
N ILE A 108 4.62 3.70 -13.47
CA ILE A 108 3.65 2.67 -13.08
C ILE A 108 2.90 2.19 -14.33
N PRO A 109 3.01 0.90 -14.70
CA PRO A 109 2.36 0.39 -15.90
C PRO A 109 0.84 0.53 -15.83
N GLY A 110 0.24 1.09 -16.88
CA GLY A 110 -1.22 1.17 -17.04
C GLY A 110 -1.87 2.42 -16.45
N VAL A 111 -1.11 3.32 -15.84
CA VAL A 111 -1.63 4.64 -15.43
C VAL A 111 -1.99 5.45 -16.68
N GLY A 112 -3.19 6.03 -16.71
CA GLY A 112 -3.68 6.84 -17.83
C GLY A 112 -4.65 6.16 -18.80
N LYS A 113 -4.93 4.85 -18.67
CA LYS A 113 -5.82 4.14 -19.61
C LYS A 113 -7.33 4.18 -19.30
N ALA A 114 -7.77 5.01 -18.34
CA ALA A 114 -9.18 5.14 -17.98
C ALA A 114 -9.54 6.55 -17.42
N PHE A 115 -9.18 7.64 -18.10
CA PHE A 115 -9.56 9.01 -17.67
C PHE A 115 -10.95 9.45 -18.11
N ARG A 116 -11.95 8.57 -18.08
CA ARG A 116 -13.33 8.96 -18.42
C ARG A 116 -14.36 8.13 -17.69
N LYS A 117 -14.64 8.54 -16.44
CA LYS A 117 -16.01 8.56 -15.95
C LYS A 117 -16.16 9.69 -14.93
N MET A 118 -16.50 10.86 -15.45
CA MET A 118 -17.02 11.95 -14.64
C MET A 118 -18.40 11.51 -14.14
N PHE A 119 -18.60 11.40 -12.83
CA PHE A 119 -19.94 11.28 -12.26
C PHE A 119 -20.60 12.66 -12.38
N LYS A 120 -21.33 12.89 -13.47
CA LYS A 120 -22.15 14.10 -13.60
C LYS A 120 -23.54 13.99 -12.97
N ASP A 121 -23.98 12.79 -12.60
CA ASP A 121 -25.33 12.59 -12.10
C ASP A 121 -25.32 11.90 -10.75
N ALA A 122 -25.93 12.55 -9.76
CA ALA A 122 -26.15 12.05 -8.40
C ALA A 122 -27.03 10.77 -8.36
N ASP A 123 -27.55 10.34 -9.51
CA ASP A 123 -28.50 9.22 -9.63
C ASP A 123 -27.82 7.84 -9.80
N HIS A 124 -26.47 7.76 -9.77
CA HIS A 124 -25.73 6.52 -10.03
C HIS A 124 -25.27 5.75 -8.77
N TRP A 125 -25.59 6.22 -7.56
CA TRP A 125 -25.33 5.47 -6.32
C TRP A 125 -26.00 4.08 -6.32
N ASP A 126 -27.07 3.91 -7.10
CA ASP A 126 -27.80 2.64 -7.25
C ASP A 126 -27.00 1.56 -7.98
N SER A 127 -25.97 1.90 -8.78
CA SER A 127 -25.13 0.88 -9.44
C SER A 127 -24.12 0.23 -8.49
N PHE A 128 -23.88 0.80 -7.32
CA PHE A 128 -23.09 0.15 -6.26
C PHE A 128 -23.96 -0.78 -5.39
N ALA A 129 -25.29 -0.70 -5.50
CA ALA A 129 -26.20 -1.60 -4.79
C ALA A 129 -26.18 -3.05 -5.31
N SER A 130 -25.54 -3.31 -6.47
CA SER A 130 -25.34 -4.65 -7.03
C SER A 130 -24.10 -5.37 -6.53
N TYR A 131 -23.17 -4.69 -5.84
CA TYR A 131 -22.15 -5.38 -5.05
C TYR A 131 -22.81 -5.91 -3.77
N PRO A 132 -22.46 -7.12 -3.29
CA PRO A 132 -23.06 -7.68 -2.08
C PRO A 132 -22.92 -6.67 -0.93
N ARG A 133 -24.04 -6.06 -0.55
CA ARG A 133 -24.10 -5.09 0.54
C ARG A 133 -23.63 -5.79 1.80
N ILE A 134 -22.48 -5.38 2.32
CA ILE A 134 -22.12 -5.67 3.71
C ILE A 134 -23.16 -4.93 4.54
N ASN A 135 -24.08 -5.67 5.14
CA ASN A 135 -25.09 -5.11 6.03
C ASN A 135 -24.40 -4.61 7.29
N TYR A 136 -24.24 -3.29 7.41
CA TYR A 136 -23.86 -2.67 8.67
C TYR A 136 -25.11 -2.47 9.51
N GLN A 137 -25.26 -3.25 10.58
CA GLN A 137 -26.18 -2.92 11.67
C GLN A 137 -25.42 -2.11 12.71
N LYS A 138 -25.79 -0.83 12.86
CA LYS A 138 -25.38 -0.02 14.00
C LYS A 138 -26.35 -0.35 15.13
N GLU A 139 -25.92 -1.13 16.10
CA GLU A 139 -26.67 -1.27 17.35
C GLU A 139 -26.74 0.11 18.02
N SER A 140 -27.92 0.72 18.00
CA SER A 140 -28.23 1.83 18.90
C SER A 140 -28.31 1.25 20.30
N GLY A 141 -27.29 1.52 21.11
CA GLY A 141 -27.37 1.27 22.55
C GLY A 141 -28.58 2.00 23.12
N ALA A 142 -29.55 1.23 23.59
CA ALA A 142 -30.59 1.72 24.48
C ALA A 142 -29.95 1.99 25.85
N GLY A 143 -30.15 3.20 26.35
CA GLY A 143 -30.02 3.49 27.78
C GLY A 143 -31.17 2.88 28.58
#